data_AF-A0A1D6QEX7-F1
#
_entry.id   AF-A0A1D6QEX7-F1
#
_cell.length_a   1.000
_cell.length_b   1.000
_cell.length_c   1.000
_cell.angle_alpha   90.00
_cell.angle_beta   90.00
_cell.angle_gamma   90.00
#
_symmetry.space_group_name_H-M   'P 1'
#
loop_
_entity.id
_entity.type
_entity.pdbx_description
1 polymer ?
#
loop_
_entity_poly.entity_id
_entity_poly.type
_entity_poly.pdbx_seq_one_letter_code
_entity_poly.pdbx_strand_id
1 'polypeptide(L)'
;MPLFISDEELRLLGGDTAAVAERADAAIRELRRQVDTVRAEADAAAIAAEQTCALLEQRYASLSAEFDRSKAEAAELTASAERRAAELASSQAEIHQLRIQAIAKDGEVERLKIEISELHKSKCQSLELIEQRDAEIKEKDGIIQSYYNKIVNLAETSAGKEARIQEVEAKFTHCQAICNRMTQEKELLEKHNVWLDEELKAKVKNLAELRKTNMDEEARLSASIAELEREISESSSSLRRSKERISELEQRVSYMEKELRSTKDTAAANEQRLGAELSTVKKLAELHQESSEEWSKKAGELEGVIKALETHLTQVEDEYKEKLEKETLSRRDLEKEAVNLKQKLEKCEFDLENTRKSSELSLVPLTSIAAGSSDVVDTTVQGLYDL
;
A
#
# COMPACT_ATOMS: atom_id res chain seq x y z
N MET A 1 199.15 -118.93 85.75
CA MET A 1 198.82 -119.39 87.11
C MET A 1 198.30 -118.30 88.07
N PRO A 2 198.10 -116.99 87.73
CA PRO A 2 197.50 -116.04 88.68
C PRO A 2 196.00 -115.76 88.45
N LEU A 3 195.36 -116.36 87.44
CA LEU A 3 193.98 -115.99 87.04
C LEU A 3 192.86 -116.66 87.87
N PHE A 4 193.14 -117.76 88.57
CA PHE A 4 192.13 -118.51 89.34
C PHE A 4 192.59 -118.92 90.74
N ILE A 5 193.90 -118.87 90.99
CA ILE A 5 194.60 -119.13 92.25
C ILE A 5 195.73 -118.11 92.34
N SER A 6 195.95 -117.57 93.53
CA SER A 6 197.08 -116.67 93.78
C SER A 6 198.38 -117.47 94.01
N ASP A 7 199.55 -116.87 93.73
CA ASP A 7 200.84 -117.55 93.87
C ASP A 7 201.13 -118.03 95.32
N GLU A 8 200.49 -117.43 96.33
CA GLU A 8 200.56 -117.85 97.73
C GLU A 8 199.71 -119.10 98.04
N GLU A 9 198.49 -119.17 97.52
CA GLU A 9 197.62 -120.34 97.68
C GLU A 9 198.18 -121.57 96.96
N LEU A 10 198.88 -121.37 95.83
CA LEU A 10 199.55 -122.46 95.10
C LEU A 10 200.70 -123.10 95.90
N ARG A 11 201.42 -122.30 96.71
CA ARG A 11 202.51 -122.80 97.58
C ARG A 11 201.98 -123.60 98.77
N LEU A 12 200.85 -123.20 99.35
CA LEU A 12 200.20 -123.88 100.48
C LEU A 12 199.61 -125.25 100.10
N LEU A 13 199.18 -125.42 98.85
CA LEU A 13 198.58 -126.65 98.35
C LEU A 13 199.58 -127.76 98.01
N GLY A 14 200.89 -127.53 98.18
CA GLY A 14 201.91 -128.61 98.22
C GLY A 14 201.98 -129.52 96.98
N GLY A 15 201.50 -129.08 95.81
CA GLY A 15 201.45 -129.88 94.59
C GLY A 15 200.16 -130.68 94.37
N ASP A 16 199.09 -130.45 95.14
CA ASP A 16 197.77 -131.05 94.91
C ASP A 16 197.11 -130.43 93.67
N THR A 17 197.31 -131.09 92.53
CA THR A 17 196.79 -130.66 91.22
C THR A 17 195.27 -130.70 91.12
N ALA A 18 194.59 -131.50 91.96
CA ALA A 18 193.13 -131.63 91.95
C ALA A 18 192.46 -130.38 92.55
N ALA A 19 193.01 -129.83 93.64
CA ALA A 19 192.52 -128.60 94.25
C ALA A 19 192.66 -127.38 93.33
N VAL A 20 193.73 -127.33 92.53
CA VAL A 20 193.96 -126.26 91.54
C VAL A 20 192.96 -126.35 90.38
N ALA A 21 192.67 -127.56 89.89
CA ALA A 21 191.69 -127.79 88.84
C ALA A 21 190.27 -127.41 89.28
N GLU A 22 189.84 -127.81 90.48
CA GLU A 22 188.53 -127.43 91.04
C GLU A 22 188.36 -125.92 91.18
N ARG A 23 189.41 -125.19 91.57
CA ARG A 23 189.37 -123.73 91.68
C ARG A 23 189.21 -123.05 90.31
N ALA A 24 189.94 -123.55 89.30
CA ALA A 24 189.80 -123.09 87.93
C ALA A 24 188.41 -123.41 87.36
N ASP A 25 187.90 -124.61 87.60
CA ASP A 25 186.55 -125.00 87.18
C ASP A 25 185.46 -124.19 87.89
N ALA A 26 185.65 -123.85 89.17
CA ALA A 26 184.75 -122.95 89.90
C ALA A 26 184.77 -121.52 89.31
N ALA A 27 185.95 -120.98 88.98
CA ALA A 27 186.07 -119.68 88.33
C ALA A 27 185.48 -119.67 86.91
N ILE A 28 185.68 -120.74 86.13
CA ILE A 28 185.08 -120.90 84.80
C ILE A 28 183.55 -121.03 84.90
N ARG A 29 183.04 -121.79 85.87
CA ARG A 29 181.59 -121.89 86.15
C ARG A 29 181.01 -120.53 86.52
N GLU A 30 181.69 -119.77 87.37
CA GLU A 30 181.24 -118.43 87.77
C GLU A 30 181.30 -117.43 86.60
N LEU A 31 182.36 -117.43 85.79
CA LEU A 31 182.43 -116.58 84.59
C LEU A 31 181.36 -116.96 83.56
N ARG A 32 181.08 -118.25 83.35
CA ARG A 32 179.98 -118.70 82.49
C ARG A 32 178.64 -118.20 83.02
N ARG A 33 178.40 -118.33 84.33
CA ARG A 33 177.20 -117.81 84.98
C ARG A 33 177.06 -116.30 84.78
N GLN A 34 178.15 -115.54 84.91
CA GLN A 34 178.15 -114.09 84.68
C GLN A 34 177.87 -113.75 83.22
N VAL A 35 178.49 -114.45 82.26
CA VAL A 35 178.22 -114.25 80.83
C VAL A 35 176.76 -114.56 80.50
N ASP A 36 176.20 -115.64 81.05
CA ASP A 36 174.80 -116.01 80.86
C ASP A 36 173.86 -114.97 81.50
N THR A 37 174.25 -114.40 82.65
CA THR A 37 173.49 -113.32 83.32
C THR A 37 173.50 -112.05 82.46
N VAL A 38 174.68 -111.61 81.98
CA VAL A 38 174.80 -110.42 81.14
C VAL A 38 174.08 -110.60 79.80
N ARG A 39 174.12 -111.80 79.21
CA ARG A 39 173.34 -112.11 78.02
C ARG A 39 171.84 -112.03 78.29
N ALA A 40 171.36 -112.63 79.38
CA ALA A 40 169.96 -112.55 79.76
C ALA A 40 169.51 -111.11 80.04
N GLU A 41 170.36 -110.30 80.69
CA GLU A 41 170.10 -108.87 80.93
C GLU A 41 170.08 -108.06 79.62
N ALA A 42 171.01 -108.33 78.70
CA ALA A 42 171.05 -107.70 77.39
C ALA A 42 169.82 -108.07 76.53
N ASP A 43 169.43 -109.35 76.53
CA ASP A 43 168.23 -109.83 75.86
C ASP A 43 166.96 -109.21 76.49
N ALA A 44 166.89 -109.12 77.82
CA ALA A 44 165.79 -108.45 78.52
C ALA A 44 165.73 -106.95 78.20
N ALA A 45 166.89 -106.27 78.12
CA ALA A 45 166.97 -104.87 77.73
C ALA A 45 166.58 -104.66 76.26
N ALA A 46 166.97 -105.56 75.36
CA ALA A 46 166.56 -105.54 73.95
C ALA A 46 165.05 -105.73 73.82
N ILE A 47 164.47 -106.73 74.51
CA ILE A 47 163.02 -106.95 74.56
C ILE A 47 162.29 -105.74 75.12
N ALA A 48 162.80 -105.14 76.22
CA ALA A 48 162.19 -103.96 76.81
C ALA A 48 162.25 -102.75 75.86
N ALA A 49 163.36 -102.57 75.15
CA ALA A 49 163.49 -101.52 74.14
C ALA A 49 162.51 -101.73 72.98
N GLU A 50 162.41 -102.96 72.45
CA GLU A 50 161.45 -103.31 71.39
C GLU A 50 160.00 -103.09 71.84
N GLN A 51 159.64 -103.52 73.04
CA GLN A 51 158.31 -103.28 73.62
C GLN A 51 158.01 -101.80 73.78
N THR A 52 159.01 -101.01 74.21
CA THR A 52 158.86 -99.55 74.37
C THR A 52 158.71 -98.87 73.02
N CYS A 53 159.50 -99.27 72.02
CA CYS A 53 159.38 -98.78 70.64
C CYS A 53 158.00 -99.12 70.06
N ALA A 54 157.53 -100.36 70.19
CA ALA A 54 156.21 -100.78 69.71
C ALA A 54 155.07 -99.96 70.36
N LEU A 55 155.18 -99.68 71.68
CA LEU A 55 154.20 -98.84 72.38
C LEU A 55 154.21 -97.39 71.88
N LEU A 56 155.40 -96.83 71.63
CA LEU A 56 155.55 -95.48 71.10
C LEU A 56 155.03 -95.36 69.67
N GLU A 57 155.31 -96.35 68.81
CA GLU A 57 154.77 -96.43 67.46
C GLU A 57 153.24 -96.53 67.47
N GLN A 58 152.67 -97.36 68.34
CA GLN A 58 151.22 -97.46 68.51
C GLN A 58 150.62 -96.13 68.96
N ARG A 59 151.23 -95.45 69.96
CA ARG A 59 150.77 -94.13 70.43
C ARG A 59 150.88 -93.06 69.36
N TYR A 60 151.97 -93.05 68.59
CA TYR A 60 152.14 -92.11 67.50
C TYR A 60 151.09 -92.34 66.41
N ALA A 61 150.84 -93.60 66.05
CA ALA A 61 149.79 -93.95 65.09
C ALA A 61 148.40 -93.53 65.58
N SER A 62 148.08 -93.72 66.87
CA SER A 62 146.79 -93.28 67.43
C SER A 62 146.65 -91.76 67.48
N LEU A 63 147.71 -91.04 67.89
CA LEU A 63 147.74 -89.57 67.92
C LEU A 63 147.65 -88.98 66.50
N SER A 64 148.32 -89.57 65.51
CA SER A 64 148.23 -89.15 64.11
C SER A 64 146.80 -89.34 63.59
N ALA A 65 146.17 -90.49 63.88
CA ALA A 65 144.79 -90.74 63.49
C ALA A 65 143.79 -89.80 64.20
N GLU A 66 144.05 -89.42 65.46
CA GLU A 66 143.27 -88.38 66.16
C GLU A 66 143.46 -87.00 65.53
N PHE A 67 144.69 -86.62 65.21
CA PHE A 67 145.00 -85.37 64.55
C PHE A 67 144.33 -85.26 63.18
N ASP A 68 144.39 -86.32 62.37
CA ASP A 68 143.74 -86.37 61.06
C ASP A 68 142.22 -86.26 61.18
N ARG A 69 141.62 -86.91 62.20
CA ARG A 69 140.18 -86.76 62.51
C ARG A 69 139.83 -85.33 62.91
N SER A 70 140.53 -84.73 63.86
CA SER A 70 140.28 -83.35 64.29
C SER A 70 140.49 -82.34 63.16
N LYS A 71 141.47 -82.58 62.27
CA LYS A 71 141.68 -81.76 61.08
C LYS A 71 140.54 -81.89 60.09
N ALA A 72 140.01 -83.10 59.87
CA ALA A 72 138.84 -83.33 59.04
C ALA A 72 137.59 -82.65 59.61
N GLU A 73 137.35 -82.78 60.92
CA GLU A 73 136.25 -82.11 61.63
C GLU A 73 136.36 -80.59 61.53
N ALA A 74 137.55 -80.01 61.72
CA ALA A 74 137.76 -78.57 61.57
C ALA A 74 137.49 -78.08 60.14
N ALA A 75 137.91 -78.85 59.13
CA ALA A 75 137.62 -78.54 57.73
C ALA A 75 136.11 -78.62 57.43
N GLU A 76 135.41 -79.64 57.94
CA GLU A 76 133.97 -79.78 57.77
C GLU A 76 133.20 -78.65 58.47
N LEU A 77 133.58 -78.31 59.70
CA LEU A 77 133.01 -77.18 60.45
C LEU A 77 133.23 -75.86 59.70
N THR A 78 134.43 -75.63 59.18
CA THR A 78 134.75 -74.43 58.38
C THR A 78 133.86 -74.36 57.13
N ALA A 79 133.76 -75.45 56.36
CA ALA A 79 132.90 -75.52 55.19
C ALA A 79 131.41 -75.33 55.55
N SER A 80 130.97 -75.81 56.72
CA SER A 80 129.60 -75.60 57.20
C SER A 80 129.34 -74.15 57.61
N ALA A 81 130.32 -73.48 58.22
CA ALA A 81 130.25 -72.09 58.61
C ALA A 81 130.20 -71.17 57.38
N GLU A 82 131.02 -71.45 56.37
CA GLU A 82 131.01 -70.74 55.09
C GLU A 82 129.68 -70.89 54.36
N ARG A 83 129.11 -72.11 54.31
CA ARG A 83 127.76 -72.35 53.76
C ARG A 83 126.69 -71.53 54.48
N ARG A 84 126.67 -71.55 55.82
CA ARG A 84 125.72 -70.75 56.60
C ARG A 84 125.92 -69.24 56.42
N ALA A 85 127.17 -68.78 56.28
CA ALA A 85 127.46 -67.37 56.02
C ALA A 85 126.93 -66.93 54.64
N ALA A 86 127.06 -67.78 53.62
CA ALA A 86 126.49 -67.52 52.30
C ALA A 86 124.95 -67.51 52.30
N GLU A 87 124.31 -68.46 53.00
CA GLU A 87 122.85 -68.49 53.18
C GLU A 87 122.33 -67.23 53.91
N LEU A 88 123.03 -66.79 54.97
CA LEU A 88 122.69 -65.58 55.70
C LEU A 88 122.85 -64.32 54.83
N ALA A 89 123.92 -64.22 54.03
CA ALA A 89 124.11 -63.11 53.10
C ALA A 89 123.02 -63.08 52.02
N SER A 90 122.64 -64.24 51.47
CA SER A 90 121.57 -64.36 50.47
C SER A 90 120.22 -63.92 51.04
N SER A 91 119.84 -64.43 52.22
CA SER A 91 118.59 -64.04 52.88
C SER A 91 118.56 -62.56 53.28
N GLN A 92 119.68 -61.99 53.71
CA GLN A 92 119.78 -60.55 53.97
C GLN A 92 119.56 -59.72 52.69
N ALA A 93 120.15 -60.13 51.56
CA ALA A 93 119.94 -59.47 50.27
C ALA A 93 118.47 -59.53 49.83
N GLU A 94 117.83 -60.69 49.97
CA GLU A 94 116.40 -60.87 49.68
C GLU A 94 115.52 -59.98 50.57
N ILE A 95 115.79 -59.93 51.88
CA ILE A 95 115.08 -59.04 52.82
C ILE A 95 115.23 -57.58 52.40
N HIS A 96 116.44 -57.14 52.04
CA HIS A 96 116.67 -55.78 51.57
C HIS A 96 115.90 -55.48 50.28
N GLN A 97 115.86 -56.42 49.33
CA GLN A 97 115.10 -56.27 48.09
C GLN A 97 113.59 -56.19 48.35
N LEU A 98 113.04 -57.05 49.21
CA LEU A 98 111.64 -57.03 49.59
C LEU A 98 111.26 -55.73 50.32
N ARG A 99 112.14 -55.18 51.17
CA ARG A 99 111.93 -53.87 51.81
C ARG A 99 111.84 -52.74 50.79
N ILE A 100 112.70 -52.73 49.77
CA ILE A 100 112.64 -51.72 48.70
C ILE A 100 111.33 -51.86 47.91
N GLN A 101 110.90 -53.08 47.60
CA GLN A 101 109.63 -53.32 46.92
C GLN A 101 108.42 -52.87 47.77
N ALA A 102 108.44 -53.12 49.08
CA ALA A 102 107.40 -52.66 49.99
C ALA A 102 107.29 -51.13 49.99
N ILE A 103 108.41 -50.41 50.09
CA ILE A 103 108.43 -48.94 50.03
C ILE A 103 107.88 -48.42 48.68
N ALA A 104 108.23 -49.07 47.57
CA ALA A 104 107.70 -48.69 46.26
C ALA A 104 106.17 -48.89 46.19
N LYS A 105 105.66 -49.99 46.74
CA LYS A 105 104.22 -50.26 46.80
C LYS A 105 103.49 -49.30 47.73
N ASP A 106 104.05 -48.93 48.87
CA ASP A 106 103.49 -47.91 49.75
C ASP A 106 103.37 -46.54 49.04
N GLY A 107 104.39 -46.17 48.25
CA GLY A 107 104.34 -44.97 47.41
C GLY A 107 103.24 -45.00 46.35
N GLU A 108 103.04 -46.14 45.69
CA GLU A 108 101.93 -46.33 44.74
C GLU A 108 100.56 -46.22 45.43
N VAL A 109 100.41 -46.79 46.63
CA VAL A 109 99.17 -46.74 47.41
C VAL A 109 98.82 -45.31 47.81
N GLU A 110 99.77 -44.53 48.33
CA GLU A 110 99.51 -43.13 48.70
C GLU A 110 99.20 -42.26 47.48
N ARG A 111 99.87 -42.49 46.34
CA ARG A 111 99.54 -41.80 45.08
C ARG A 111 98.10 -42.10 44.64
N LEU A 112 97.70 -43.37 44.65
CA LEU A 112 96.33 -43.78 44.29
C LEU A 112 95.28 -43.21 45.26
N LYS A 113 95.61 -43.12 46.55
CA LYS A 113 94.73 -42.54 47.56
C LYS A 113 94.48 -41.05 47.32
N ILE A 114 95.50 -40.30 46.94
CA ILE A 114 95.36 -38.88 46.54
C ILE A 114 94.47 -38.78 45.30
N GLU A 115 94.74 -39.57 44.27
CA GLU A 115 93.95 -39.60 43.02
C GLU A 115 92.47 -39.92 43.29
N ILE A 116 92.17 -40.90 44.15
CA ILE A 116 90.80 -41.22 44.56
C ILE A 116 90.15 -40.04 45.28
N SER A 117 90.86 -39.34 46.16
CA SER A 117 90.32 -38.19 46.89
C SER A 117 90.00 -37.00 45.98
N GLU A 118 90.84 -36.75 44.98
CA GLU A 118 90.64 -35.70 43.98
C GLU A 118 89.45 -36.03 43.06
N LEU A 119 89.37 -37.29 42.60
CA LEU A 119 88.23 -37.78 41.83
C LEU A 119 86.93 -37.70 42.64
N HIS A 120 86.97 -38.04 43.92
CA HIS A 120 85.80 -37.94 44.79
C HIS A 120 85.35 -36.47 44.93
N LYS A 121 86.28 -35.56 45.14
CA LYS A 121 86.00 -34.11 45.21
C LYS A 121 85.39 -33.58 43.91
N SER A 122 85.97 -33.95 42.76
CA SER A 122 85.44 -33.57 41.44
C SER A 122 84.05 -34.17 41.19
N LYS A 123 83.81 -35.42 41.59
CA LYS A 123 82.49 -36.06 41.51
C LYS A 123 81.44 -35.31 42.33
N CYS A 124 81.75 -34.95 43.58
CA CYS A 124 80.85 -34.19 44.44
C CYS A 124 80.49 -32.84 43.81
N GLN A 125 81.48 -32.09 43.30
CA GLN A 125 81.25 -30.80 42.62
C GLN A 125 80.35 -30.95 41.39
N SER A 126 80.56 -32.00 40.58
CA SER A 126 79.70 -32.27 39.42
C SER A 126 78.26 -32.60 39.82
N LEU A 127 78.06 -33.34 40.92
CA LEU A 127 76.73 -33.63 41.45
C LEU A 127 76.01 -32.37 41.96
N GLU A 128 76.71 -31.50 42.67
CA GLU A 128 76.17 -30.20 43.12
C GLU A 128 75.72 -29.34 41.93
N LEU A 129 76.50 -29.32 40.85
CA LEU A 129 76.12 -28.62 39.61
C LEU A 129 74.88 -29.22 38.96
N ILE A 130 74.73 -30.55 38.95
CA ILE A 130 73.54 -31.22 38.42
C ILE A 130 72.32 -30.84 39.24
N GLU A 131 72.41 -30.89 40.57
CA GLU A 131 71.30 -30.50 41.47
C GLU A 131 70.88 -29.04 41.25
N GLN A 132 71.84 -28.13 41.05
CA GLN A 132 71.55 -26.74 40.71
C GLN A 132 70.81 -26.62 39.37
N ARG A 133 71.26 -27.36 38.33
CA ARG A 133 70.59 -27.34 37.01
C ARG A 133 69.20 -27.93 37.07
N ASP A 134 68.99 -29.00 37.83
CA ASP A 134 67.66 -29.59 38.03
C ASP A 134 66.72 -28.62 38.75
N ALA A 135 67.21 -27.84 39.70
CA ALA A 135 66.43 -26.79 40.36
C ALA A 135 66.05 -25.67 39.38
N GLU A 136 66.99 -25.20 38.55
CA GLU A 136 66.72 -24.19 37.51
C GLU A 136 65.71 -24.69 36.45
N ILE A 137 65.79 -25.97 36.07
CA ILE A 137 64.83 -26.59 35.14
C ILE A 137 63.43 -26.58 35.75
N LYS A 138 63.28 -27.01 37.01
CA LYS A 138 61.98 -27.00 37.71
C LYS A 138 61.39 -25.60 37.83
N GLU A 139 62.21 -24.59 38.09
CA GLU A 139 61.76 -23.19 38.12
C GLU A 139 61.25 -22.75 36.75
N LYS A 140 62.02 -23.02 35.69
CA LYS A 140 61.62 -22.68 34.31
C LYS A 140 60.36 -23.43 33.88
N ASP A 141 60.21 -24.70 34.24
CA ASP A 141 59.00 -25.49 33.98
C ASP A 141 57.79 -24.88 34.70
N GLY A 142 57.96 -24.41 35.94
CA GLY A 142 56.93 -23.69 36.68
C GLY A 142 56.50 -22.39 35.98
N ILE A 143 57.47 -21.62 35.48
CA ILE A 143 57.21 -20.39 34.71
C ILE A 143 56.46 -20.71 33.41
N ILE A 144 56.92 -21.71 32.66
CA ILE A 144 56.28 -22.17 31.41
C ILE A 144 54.83 -22.58 31.68
N GLN A 145 54.59 -23.36 32.74
CA GLN A 145 53.25 -23.78 33.12
C GLN A 145 52.34 -22.59 33.45
N SER A 146 52.88 -21.55 34.11
CA SER A 146 52.12 -20.32 34.39
C SER A 146 51.71 -19.57 33.12
N TYR A 147 52.60 -19.47 32.12
CA TYR A 147 52.30 -18.86 30.83
C TYR A 147 51.29 -19.69 30.04
N TYR A 148 51.44 -21.01 30.06
CA TYR A 148 50.49 -21.92 29.41
C TYR A 148 49.08 -21.74 29.98
N ASN A 149 48.92 -21.75 31.32
CA ASN A 149 47.64 -21.50 31.97
C ASN A 149 47.05 -20.13 31.60
N LYS A 150 47.88 -19.09 31.51
CA LYS A 150 47.43 -17.75 31.09
C LYS A 150 46.91 -17.72 29.66
N ILE A 151 47.60 -18.40 28.74
CA ILE A 151 47.18 -18.50 27.33
C ILE A 151 45.84 -19.23 27.23
N VAL A 152 45.68 -20.35 27.92
CA VAL A 152 44.42 -21.12 27.95
C VAL A 152 43.27 -20.26 28.46
N ASN A 153 43.43 -19.60 29.61
CA ASN A 153 42.40 -18.73 30.19
C ASN A 153 42.01 -17.57 29.24
N LEU A 154 42.99 -16.98 28.55
CA LEU A 154 42.73 -15.93 27.55
C LEU A 154 41.97 -16.49 26.34
N ALA A 155 42.32 -17.68 25.86
CA ALA A 155 41.63 -18.34 24.76
C ALA A 155 40.17 -18.67 25.11
N GLU A 156 39.91 -19.22 26.31
CA GLU A 156 38.56 -19.49 26.82
C GLU A 156 37.74 -18.19 26.96
N THR A 157 38.35 -17.15 27.52
CA THR A 157 37.69 -15.83 27.66
C THR A 157 37.37 -15.23 26.29
N SER A 158 38.28 -15.36 25.32
CA SER A 158 38.07 -14.89 23.95
C SER A 158 36.93 -15.64 23.27
N ALA A 159 36.91 -16.97 23.38
CA ALA A 159 35.84 -17.81 22.84
C ALA A 159 34.48 -17.46 23.47
N GLY A 160 34.42 -17.19 24.78
CA GLY A 160 33.21 -16.74 25.45
C GLY A 160 32.71 -15.38 24.96
N LYS A 161 33.62 -14.43 24.72
CA LYS A 161 33.28 -13.12 24.13
C LYS A 161 32.77 -13.26 22.70
N GLU A 162 33.41 -14.09 21.89
CA GLU A 162 33.01 -14.36 20.51
C GLU A 162 31.60 -14.96 20.44
N ALA A 163 31.29 -15.96 21.27
CA ALA A 163 29.95 -16.53 21.36
C ALA A 163 28.88 -15.48 21.74
N ARG A 164 29.22 -14.55 22.65
CA ARG A 164 28.33 -13.46 23.05
C ARG A 164 28.11 -12.45 21.91
N ILE A 165 29.14 -12.15 21.13
CA ILE A 165 29.04 -11.29 19.94
C ILE A 165 28.08 -11.94 18.93
N GLN A 166 28.28 -13.21 18.61
CA GLN A 166 27.41 -13.94 17.68
C GLN A 166 25.95 -13.96 18.15
N GLU A 167 25.69 -14.13 19.45
CA GLU A 167 24.34 -14.05 20.03
C GLU A 167 23.70 -12.67 19.82
N VAL A 168 24.47 -11.59 20.04
CA VAL A 168 24.00 -10.21 19.87
C VAL A 168 23.78 -9.88 18.39
N GLU A 169 24.66 -10.33 17.49
CA GLU A 169 24.51 -10.18 16.05
C GLU A 169 23.26 -10.90 15.52
N ALA A 170 23.00 -12.12 16.00
CA ALA A 170 21.77 -12.85 15.68
C ALA A 170 20.51 -12.12 16.17
N LYS A 171 20.55 -11.53 17.36
CA LYS A 171 19.45 -10.69 17.88
C LYS A 171 19.27 -9.41 17.07
N PHE A 172 20.38 -8.75 16.71
CA PHE A 172 20.35 -7.53 15.91
C PHE A 172 19.75 -7.77 14.52
N THR A 173 20.20 -8.81 13.82
CA THR A 173 19.65 -9.19 12.50
C THR A 173 18.15 -9.53 12.59
N HIS A 174 17.71 -10.19 13.65
CA HIS A 174 16.29 -10.45 13.90
C HIS A 174 15.50 -9.15 14.13
N CYS A 175 15.98 -8.26 14.99
CA CYS A 175 15.36 -6.95 15.23
C CYS A 175 15.29 -6.11 13.94
N GLN A 176 16.35 -6.11 13.14
CA GLN A 176 16.40 -5.43 11.86
C GLN A 176 15.34 -5.97 10.88
N ALA A 177 15.16 -7.29 10.82
CA ALA A 177 14.10 -7.90 10.01
C ALA A 177 12.70 -7.47 10.47
N ILE A 178 12.46 -7.39 11.79
CA ILE A 178 11.19 -6.90 12.34
C ILE A 178 10.98 -5.42 11.99
N CYS A 179 12.00 -4.57 12.15
CA CYS A 179 11.92 -3.15 11.80
C CYS A 179 11.59 -2.95 10.31
N ASN A 180 12.21 -3.73 9.43
CA ASN A 180 11.91 -3.69 7.99
C ASN A 180 10.45 -4.07 7.72
N ARG A 181 9.93 -5.12 8.37
CA ARG A 181 8.52 -5.53 8.24
C ARG A 181 7.57 -4.44 8.74
N MET A 182 7.82 -3.88 9.92
CA MET A 182 7.00 -2.78 10.47
C MET A 182 7.02 -1.54 9.58
N THR A 183 8.17 -1.25 8.95
CA THR A 183 8.28 -0.15 7.99
C THR A 183 7.41 -0.40 6.76
N GLN A 184 7.41 -1.62 6.22
CA GLN A 184 6.53 -2.00 5.10
C GLN A 184 5.04 -1.91 5.47
N GLU A 185 4.66 -2.42 6.65
CA GLU A 185 3.29 -2.33 7.17
C GLU A 185 2.85 -0.86 7.33
N LYS A 186 3.73 0.00 7.86
CA LYS A 186 3.50 1.44 7.97
C LYS A 186 3.26 2.08 6.60
N GLU A 187 4.12 1.83 5.62
CA GLU A 187 3.98 2.39 4.27
C GLU A 187 2.67 1.95 3.58
N LEU A 188 2.25 0.69 3.79
CA LEU A 188 0.96 0.20 3.28
C LEU A 188 -0.22 0.93 3.95
N LEU A 189 -0.18 1.12 5.27
CA LEU A 189 -1.21 1.87 6.00
C LEU A 189 -1.27 3.34 5.57
N GLU A 190 -0.13 3.99 5.36
CA GLU A 190 -0.06 5.37 4.86
C GLU A 190 -0.69 5.47 3.46
N LYS A 191 -0.38 4.54 2.55
CA LYS A 191 -1.02 4.49 1.22
C LYS A 191 -2.53 4.29 1.31
N HIS A 192 -3.00 3.40 2.19
CA HIS A 192 -4.44 3.18 2.40
C HIS A 192 -5.15 4.43 2.94
N ASN A 193 -4.54 5.14 3.90
CA ASN A 193 -5.10 6.38 4.45
C ASN A 193 -5.21 7.46 3.38
N VAL A 194 -4.17 7.64 2.55
CA VAL A 194 -4.21 8.61 1.43
C VAL A 194 -5.35 8.28 0.45
N TRP A 195 -5.50 7.01 0.08
CA TRP A 195 -6.58 6.57 -0.81
C TRP A 195 -7.97 6.84 -0.21
N LEU A 196 -8.17 6.55 1.09
CA LEU A 196 -9.43 6.83 1.79
C LEU A 196 -9.74 8.34 1.83
N ASP A 197 -8.74 9.18 2.06
CA ASP A 197 -8.89 10.63 2.05
C ASP A 197 -9.25 11.16 0.65
N GLU A 198 -8.63 10.62 -0.40
CA GLU A 198 -8.97 10.95 -1.79
C GLU A 198 -10.41 10.55 -2.14
N GLU A 199 -10.82 9.34 -1.79
CA GLU A 199 -12.19 8.85 -2.00
C GLU A 199 -13.21 9.68 -1.21
N LEU A 200 -12.90 10.04 0.03
CA LEU A 200 -13.75 10.90 0.86
C LEU A 200 -13.86 12.30 0.25
N LYS A 201 -12.75 12.90 -0.18
CA LYS A 201 -12.74 14.20 -0.90
C LYS A 201 -13.58 14.13 -2.18
N ALA A 202 -13.47 13.06 -2.95
CA ALA A 202 -14.25 12.85 -4.17
C ALA A 202 -15.75 12.77 -3.85
N LYS A 203 -16.15 12.00 -2.84
CA LYS A 203 -17.56 11.90 -2.41
C LYS A 203 -18.11 13.23 -1.89
N VAL A 204 -17.34 13.97 -1.10
CA VAL A 204 -17.74 15.30 -0.61
C VAL A 204 -17.93 16.27 -1.77
N LYS A 205 -17.02 16.26 -2.75
CA LYS A 205 -17.14 17.09 -3.96
C LYS A 205 -18.40 16.72 -4.76
N ASN A 206 -18.64 15.44 -5.02
CA ASN A 206 -19.83 14.97 -5.73
C ASN A 206 -21.13 15.37 -5.00
N LEU A 207 -21.17 15.24 -3.66
CA LEU A 207 -22.31 15.68 -2.85
C LEU A 207 -22.52 17.19 -2.89
N ALA A 208 -21.45 17.98 -2.89
CA ALA A 208 -21.54 19.44 -3.01
C ALA A 208 -22.06 19.86 -4.40
N GLU A 209 -21.57 19.24 -5.47
CA GLU A 209 -22.05 19.46 -6.83
C GLU A 209 -23.54 19.08 -6.96
N LEU A 210 -23.96 17.92 -6.43
CA LEU A 210 -25.36 17.50 -6.44
C LEU A 210 -26.27 18.46 -5.65
N ARG A 211 -25.81 18.94 -4.48
CA ARG A 211 -26.55 19.95 -3.71
C ARG A 211 -26.70 21.24 -4.50
N LYS A 212 -25.65 21.68 -5.18
CA LYS A 212 -25.69 22.88 -6.03
C LYS A 212 -26.69 22.70 -7.18
N THR A 213 -26.63 21.59 -7.93
CA THR A 213 -27.58 21.34 -9.01
C THR A 213 -29.01 21.27 -8.51
N ASN A 214 -29.26 20.67 -7.35
CA ASN A 214 -30.59 20.63 -6.75
C ASN A 214 -31.08 22.02 -6.34
N MET A 215 -30.23 22.87 -5.76
CA MET A 215 -30.59 24.25 -5.44
C MET A 215 -30.88 25.08 -6.70
N ASP A 216 -30.09 24.91 -7.76
CA ASP A 216 -30.31 25.59 -9.05
C ASP A 216 -31.65 25.16 -9.68
N GLU A 217 -31.97 23.86 -9.63
CA GLU A 217 -33.26 23.32 -10.09
C GLU A 217 -34.44 23.75 -9.21
N GLU A 218 -34.27 23.76 -7.88
CA GLU A 218 -35.28 24.26 -6.95
C GLU A 218 -35.57 25.74 -7.22
N ALA A 219 -34.55 26.57 -7.39
CA ALA A 219 -34.71 27.98 -7.74
C ALA A 219 -35.40 28.17 -9.10
N ARG A 220 -35.06 27.35 -10.10
CA ARG A 220 -35.71 27.35 -11.42
C ARG A 220 -37.19 27.00 -11.32
N LEU A 221 -37.52 25.95 -10.56
CA LEU A 221 -38.90 25.52 -10.34
C LEU A 221 -39.68 26.57 -9.54
N SER A 222 -39.10 27.14 -8.48
CA SER A 222 -39.70 28.24 -7.72
C SER A 222 -39.98 29.46 -8.60
N ALA A 223 -39.06 29.85 -9.49
CA ALA A 223 -39.28 30.92 -10.45
C ALA A 223 -40.42 30.60 -11.44
N SER A 224 -40.47 29.36 -11.95
CA SER A 224 -41.57 28.92 -12.82
C SER A 224 -42.92 28.93 -12.10
N ILE A 225 -42.96 28.52 -10.82
CA ILE A 225 -44.19 28.56 -10.01
C ILE A 225 -44.63 30.01 -9.83
N ALA A 226 -43.73 30.91 -9.43
CA ALA A 226 -44.03 32.32 -9.24
C ALA A 226 -44.56 32.98 -10.53
N GLU A 227 -44.01 32.61 -11.68
CA GLU A 227 -44.49 33.09 -12.98
C GLU A 227 -45.91 32.57 -13.31
N LEU A 228 -46.17 31.28 -13.10
CA LEU A 228 -47.51 30.71 -13.27
C LEU A 228 -48.53 31.34 -12.29
N GLU A 229 -48.13 31.60 -11.04
CA GLU A 229 -48.97 32.31 -10.06
C GLU A 229 -49.31 33.73 -10.53
N ARG A 230 -48.34 34.43 -11.15
CA ARG A 230 -48.54 35.75 -11.76
C ARG A 230 -49.52 35.67 -12.94
N GLU A 231 -49.32 34.73 -13.86
CA GLU A 231 -50.21 34.52 -15.02
C GLU A 231 -51.65 34.16 -14.60
N ILE A 232 -51.80 33.30 -13.58
CA ILE A 232 -53.11 32.96 -13.00
C ILE A 232 -53.76 34.19 -12.38
N SER A 233 -53.00 34.99 -11.64
CA SER A 233 -53.48 36.22 -11.01
C SER A 233 -53.93 37.24 -12.07
N GLU A 234 -53.15 37.40 -13.14
CA GLU A 234 -53.49 38.26 -14.28
C GLU A 234 -54.72 37.76 -15.03
N SER A 235 -54.79 36.47 -15.36
CA SER A 235 -55.93 35.83 -15.99
C SER A 235 -57.20 35.96 -15.15
N SER A 236 -57.08 35.75 -13.84
CA SER A 236 -58.18 35.94 -12.88
C SER A 236 -58.64 37.39 -12.82
N SER A 237 -57.71 38.34 -12.83
CA SER A 237 -58.02 39.78 -12.87
C SER A 237 -58.69 40.18 -14.19
N SER A 238 -58.23 39.64 -15.31
CA SER A 238 -58.80 39.86 -16.65
C SER A 238 -60.20 39.29 -16.76
N LEU A 239 -60.39 38.05 -16.30
CA LEU A 239 -61.69 37.40 -16.20
C LEU A 239 -62.65 38.20 -15.31
N ARG A 240 -62.18 38.76 -14.19
CA ARG A 240 -62.98 39.64 -13.33
C ARG A 240 -63.45 40.88 -14.07
N ARG A 241 -62.54 41.62 -14.72
CA ARG A 241 -62.90 42.80 -15.54
C ARG A 241 -63.87 42.46 -16.66
N SER A 242 -63.70 41.30 -17.30
CA SER A 242 -64.61 40.81 -18.33
C SER A 242 -66.01 40.52 -17.76
N LYS A 243 -66.09 39.83 -16.62
CA LYS A 243 -67.36 39.60 -15.90
C LYS A 243 -68.04 40.90 -15.49
N GLU A 244 -67.29 41.87 -14.98
CA GLU A 244 -67.79 43.22 -14.66
C GLU A 244 -68.39 43.88 -15.92
N ARG A 245 -67.67 43.86 -17.03
CA ARG A 245 -68.14 44.39 -18.32
C ARG A 245 -69.36 43.65 -18.87
N ILE A 246 -69.43 42.33 -18.71
CA ILE A 246 -70.62 41.54 -19.08
C ILE A 246 -71.80 41.99 -18.21
N SER A 247 -71.62 42.14 -16.89
CA SER A 247 -72.68 42.61 -16.00
C SER A 247 -73.16 44.02 -16.35
N GLU A 248 -72.25 44.94 -16.72
CA GLU A 248 -72.60 46.27 -17.24
C GLU A 248 -73.41 46.18 -18.54
N LEU A 249 -73.00 45.33 -19.48
CA LEU A 249 -73.72 45.11 -20.73
C LEU A 249 -75.10 44.48 -20.49
N GLU A 250 -75.21 43.51 -19.59
CA GLU A 250 -76.47 42.90 -19.17
C GLU A 250 -77.43 43.95 -18.56
N GLN A 251 -76.92 44.82 -17.69
CA GLN A 251 -77.70 45.94 -17.15
C GLN A 251 -78.17 46.89 -18.26
N ARG A 252 -77.29 47.20 -19.23
CA ARG A 252 -77.62 48.07 -20.36
C ARG A 252 -78.63 47.44 -21.32
N VAL A 253 -78.53 46.13 -21.59
CA VAL A 253 -79.53 45.37 -22.35
C VAL A 253 -80.85 45.39 -21.60
N SER A 254 -80.88 45.10 -20.29
CA SER A 254 -82.10 45.16 -19.48
C SER A 254 -82.73 46.56 -19.50
N TYR A 255 -81.90 47.61 -19.43
CA TYR A 255 -82.34 48.99 -19.57
C TYR A 255 -82.97 49.26 -20.95
N MET A 256 -82.27 48.88 -22.04
CA MET A 256 -82.80 49.03 -23.41
C MET A 256 -84.06 48.19 -23.64
N GLU A 257 -84.17 46.99 -23.06
CA GLU A 257 -85.39 46.18 -23.12
C GLU A 257 -86.56 46.88 -22.41
N LYS A 258 -86.32 47.55 -21.28
CA LYS A 258 -87.33 48.35 -20.58
C LYS A 258 -87.73 49.57 -21.42
N GLU A 259 -86.77 50.29 -22.01
CA GLU A 259 -87.06 51.38 -22.93
C GLU A 259 -87.83 50.90 -24.16
N LEU A 260 -87.45 49.76 -24.75
CA LEU A 260 -88.13 49.17 -25.90
C LEU A 260 -89.56 48.73 -25.55
N ARG A 261 -89.78 48.16 -24.36
CA ARG A 261 -91.14 47.88 -23.88
C ARG A 261 -91.93 49.18 -23.71
N SER A 262 -91.35 50.21 -23.11
CA SER A 262 -92.00 51.51 -22.96
C SER A 262 -92.33 52.17 -24.31
N THR A 263 -91.42 52.10 -25.29
CA THR A 263 -91.66 52.63 -26.64
C THR A 263 -92.70 51.80 -27.38
N LYS A 264 -92.70 50.47 -27.20
CA LYS A 264 -93.74 49.59 -27.73
C LYS A 264 -95.11 49.87 -27.10
N ASP A 265 -95.18 50.07 -25.79
CA ASP A 265 -96.43 50.36 -25.08
C ASP A 265 -96.98 51.74 -25.47
N THR A 266 -96.10 52.74 -25.64
CA THR A 266 -96.50 54.06 -26.18
C THR A 266 -96.92 53.98 -27.65
N ALA A 267 -96.24 53.17 -28.46
CA ALA A 267 -96.64 52.90 -29.84
C ALA A 267 -97.99 52.17 -29.90
N ALA A 268 -98.22 51.16 -29.07
CA ALA A 268 -99.49 50.43 -28.98
C ALA A 268 -100.63 51.32 -28.48
N ALA A 269 -100.37 52.20 -27.51
CA ALA A 269 -101.33 53.22 -27.07
C ALA A 269 -101.67 54.20 -28.20
N ASN A 270 -100.67 54.59 -29.00
CA ASN A 270 -100.89 55.40 -30.19
C ASN A 270 -101.65 54.64 -31.29
N GLU A 271 -101.38 53.35 -31.47
CA GLU A 271 -102.13 52.46 -32.37
C GLU A 271 -103.60 52.34 -31.93
N GLN A 272 -103.88 52.20 -30.63
CA GLN A 272 -105.24 52.26 -30.10
C GLN A 272 -105.89 53.61 -30.33
N ARG A 273 -105.16 54.71 -30.15
CA ARG A 273 -105.64 56.07 -30.42
C ARG A 273 -105.99 56.24 -31.90
N LEU A 274 -105.08 55.84 -32.80
CA LEU A 274 -105.29 55.85 -34.25
C LEU A 274 -106.40 54.89 -34.67
N GLY A 275 -106.57 53.75 -33.98
CA GLY A 275 -107.68 52.83 -34.18
C GLY A 275 -109.02 53.45 -33.79
N ALA A 276 -109.07 54.22 -32.69
CA ALA A 276 -110.24 54.99 -32.31
C ALA A 276 -110.52 56.12 -33.33
N GLU A 277 -109.49 56.84 -33.77
CA GLU A 277 -109.59 57.83 -34.86
C GLU A 277 -110.09 57.18 -36.16
N LEU A 278 -109.58 56.01 -36.55
CA LEU A 278 -110.08 55.26 -37.71
C LEU A 278 -111.54 54.81 -37.54
N SER A 279 -111.95 54.42 -36.33
CA SER A 279 -113.36 54.05 -36.08
C SER A 279 -114.30 55.25 -36.20
N THR A 280 -113.85 56.44 -35.78
CA THR A 280 -114.63 57.69 -35.91
C THR A 280 -114.67 58.16 -37.36
N VAL A 281 -113.55 58.07 -38.09
CA VAL A 281 -113.49 58.33 -39.54
C VAL A 281 -114.34 57.33 -40.33
N LYS A 282 -114.32 56.05 -39.96
CA LYS A 282 -115.18 55.03 -40.59
C LYS A 282 -116.66 55.35 -40.38
N LYS A 283 -117.04 55.80 -39.18
CA LYS A 283 -118.42 56.21 -38.87
C LYS A 283 -118.84 57.48 -39.63
N LEU A 284 -117.91 58.41 -39.87
CA LEU A 284 -118.11 59.55 -40.76
C LEU A 284 -118.24 59.13 -42.23
N ALA A 285 -117.46 58.15 -42.68
CA ALA A 285 -117.55 57.61 -44.04
C ALA A 285 -118.90 56.89 -44.28
N GLU A 286 -119.41 56.13 -43.31
CA GLU A 286 -120.74 55.52 -43.36
C GLU A 286 -121.85 56.58 -43.45
N LEU A 287 -121.78 57.67 -42.66
CA LEU A 287 -122.71 58.80 -42.75
C LEU A 287 -122.64 59.56 -44.10
N HIS A 288 -121.44 59.67 -44.69
CA HIS A 288 -121.27 60.26 -46.02
C HIS A 288 -121.85 59.36 -47.12
N GLN A 289 -121.72 58.04 -46.99
CA GLN A 289 -122.28 57.09 -47.94
C GLN A 289 -123.80 57.05 -47.88
N GLU A 290 -124.41 57.06 -46.68
CA GLU A 290 -125.86 57.16 -46.52
C GLU A 290 -126.42 58.48 -47.10
N SER A 291 -125.73 59.61 -46.92
CA SER A 291 -126.14 60.88 -47.55
C SER A 291 -126.01 60.86 -49.09
N SER A 292 -125.02 60.15 -49.62
CA SER A 292 -124.80 60.02 -51.07
C SER A 292 -125.82 59.13 -51.74
N GLU A 293 -126.27 58.06 -51.08
CA GLU A 293 -127.32 57.17 -51.58
C GLU A 293 -128.69 57.89 -51.60
N GLU A 294 -128.96 58.78 -50.64
CA GLU A 294 -130.15 59.64 -50.63
C GLU A 294 -130.16 60.69 -51.75
N TRP A 295 -129.01 61.32 -52.05
CA TRP A 295 -128.90 62.25 -53.20
C TRP A 295 -128.98 61.53 -54.56
N SER A 296 -128.45 60.31 -54.66
CA SER A 296 -128.55 59.48 -55.87
C SER A 296 -130.00 59.07 -56.19
N LYS A 297 -130.79 58.74 -55.16
CA LYS A 297 -132.21 58.44 -55.32
C LYS A 297 -133.03 59.65 -55.79
N LYS A 298 -132.67 60.85 -55.29
CA LYS A 298 -133.29 62.12 -55.68
C LYS A 298 -132.88 62.59 -57.09
N ALA A 299 -131.68 62.24 -57.55
CA ALA A 299 -131.26 62.45 -58.93
C ALA A 299 -132.04 61.57 -59.92
N GLY A 300 -132.30 60.30 -59.57
CA GLY A 300 -133.12 59.40 -60.41
C GLY A 300 -134.58 59.84 -60.55
N GLU A 301 -135.17 60.45 -59.51
CA GLU A 301 -136.53 61.02 -59.56
C GLU A 301 -136.60 62.26 -60.48
N LEU A 302 -135.56 63.12 -60.47
CA LEU A 302 -135.47 64.31 -61.33
C LEU A 302 -135.22 63.97 -62.81
N GLU A 303 -134.51 62.87 -63.09
CA GLU A 303 -134.28 62.38 -64.46
C GLU A 303 -135.57 61.80 -65.09
N GLY A 304 -136.47 61.24 -64.27
CA GLY A 304 -137.82 60.83 -64.69
C GLY A 304 -138.73 62.00 -65.06
N VAL A 305 -138.61 63.14 -64.36
CA VAL A 305 -139.35 64.37 -64.66
C VAL A 305 -138.87 65.03 -65.95
N ILE A 306 -137.57 64.97 -66.26
CA ILE A 306 -137.00 65.51 -67.50
C ILE A 306 -137.52 64.74 -68.72
N LYS A 307 -137.58 63.40 -68.66
CA LYS A 307 -138.14 62.59 -69.76
C LYS A 307 -139.63 62.86 -70.03
N ALA A 308 -140.40 63.21 -69.01
CA ALA A 308 -141.81 63.60 -69.17
C ALA A 308 -141.97 65.00 -69.81
N LEU A 309 -141.01 65.90 -69.58
CA LEU A 309 -140.98 67.22 -70.21
C LEU A 309 -140.49 67.19 -71.67
N GLU A 310 -139.55 66.29 -72.00
CA GLU A 310 -139.06 66.11 -73.37
C GLU A 310 -140.12 65.50 -74.32
N THR A 311 -141.00 64.65 -73.79
CA THR A 311 -142.15 64.10 -74.55
C THR A 311 -143.25 65.15 -74.79
N HIS A 312 -143.42 66.10 -73.87
CA HIS A 312 -144.40 67.18 -74.03
C HIS A 312 -143.94 68.26 -75.03
N LEU A 313 -142.62 68.47 -75.19
CA LEU A 313 -142.05 69.43 -76.14
C LEU A 313 -142.18 68.95 -77.59
N THR A 314 -141.91 67.66 -77.82
CA THR A 314 -142.05 67.02 -79.15
C THR A 314 -143.50 67.00 -79.63
N GLN A 315 -144.45 66.81 -78.71
CA GLN A 315 -145.89 66.83 -79.03
C GLN A 315 -146.40 68.24 -79.41
N VAL A 316 -145.81 69.30 -78.85
CA VAL A 316 -146.11 70.69 -79.22
C VAL A 316 -145.42 71.09 -80.54
N GLU A 317 -144.21 70.61 -80.79
CA GLU A 317 -143.51 70.85 -82.06
C GLU A 317 -144.27 70.28 -83.28
N ASP A 318 -144.85 69.09 -83.15
CA ASP A 318 -145.63 68.48 -84.22
C ASP A 318 -146.97 69.19 -84.47
N GLU A 319 -147.64 69.71 -83.42
CA GLU A 319 -148.89 70.50 -83.56
C GLU A 319 -148.67 71.89 -84.20
N TYR A 320 -147.50 72.51 -84.03
CA TYR A 320 -147.16 73.79 -84.69
C TYR A 320 -146.75 73.59 -86.15
N LYS A 321 -146.16 72.45 -86.51
CA LYS A 321 -145.81 72.11 -87.89
C LYS A 321 -147.04 71.93 -88.78
N GLU A 322 -148.07 71.26 -88.26
CA GLU A 322 -149.31 71.00 -89.02
C GLU A 322 -150.13 72.27 -89.28
N LYS A 323 -150.05 73.27 -88.38
CA LYS A 323 -150.68 74.59 -88.56
C LYS A 323 -149.96 75.46 -89.60
N LEU A 324 -148.64 75.32 -89.74
CA LEU A 324 -147.85 76.07 -90.72
C LEU A 324 -148.08 75.59 -92.17
N GLU A 325 -148.38 74.31 -92.36
CA GLU A 325 -148.72 73.73 -93.68
C GLU A 325 -150.12 74.14 -94.17
N LYS A 326 -151.08 74.40 -93.28
CA LYS A 326 -152.40 74.92 -93.67
C LYS A 326 -152.38 76.40 -94.08
N GLU A 327 -151.61 77.23 -93.39
CA GLU A 327 -151.54 78.69 -93.64
C GLU A 327 -150.77 79.03 -94.94
N THR A 328 -149.82 78.17 -95.33
CA THR A 328 -149.01 78.38 -96.54
C THR A 328 -149.75 78.09 -97.85
N LEU A 329 -150.77 77.22 -97.82
CA LEU A 329 -151.65 76.95 -98.96
C LEU A 329 -152.60 78.13 -99.23
N SER A 330 -153.11 78.78 -98.19
CA SER A 330 -154.04 79.91 -98.31
C SER A 330 -153.38 81.22 -98.79
N ARG A 331 -152.08 81.39 -98.56
CA ARG A 331 -151.36 82.65 -98.85
C ARG A 331 -150.96 82.83 -100.32
N ARG A 332 -150.79 81.78 -101.12
CA ARG A 332 -150.26 81.95 -102.49
C ARG A 332 -151.32 81.97 -103.59
N ASP A 333 -152.52 81.48 -103.34
CA ASP A 333 -153.65 81.74 -104.26
C ASP A 333 -153.98 83.25 -104.34
N LEU A 334 -153.67 84.03 -103.29
CA LEU A 334 -153.78 85.50 -103.25
C LEU A 334 -152.66 86.23 -104.03
N GLU A 335 -151.51 85.59 -104.26
CA GLU A 335 -150.37 86.22 -104.93
C GLU A 335 -150.54 86.26 -106.47
N LYS A 336 -151.41 85.40 -107.02
CA LYS A 336 -151.80 85.38 -108.45
C LYS A 336 -152.71 86.55 -108.86
N GLU A 337 -153.43 87.17 -107.93
CA GLU A 337 -154.33 88.30 -108.22
C GLU A 337 -153.63 89.67 -108.16
N ALA A 338 -152.56 89.81 -107.38
CA ALA A 338 -151.91 91.09 -107.12
C ALA A 338 -151.10 91.66 -108.30
N VAL A 339 -150.55 90.82 -109.19
CA VAL A 339 -149.68 91.31 -110.27
C VAL A 339 -150.47 91.73 -111.53
N ASN A 340 -151.68 91.19 -111.72
CA ASN A 340 -152.59 91.58 -112.82
C ASN A 340 -153.06 93.05 -112.71
N LEU A 341 -152.95 93.65 -111.51
CA LEU A 341 -153.30 95.04 -111.21
C LEU A 341 -152.11 96.01 -111.28
N LYS A 342 -150.86 95.53 -111.19
CA LYS A 342 -149.66 96.40 -111.19
C LYS A 342 -149.26 96.89 -112.58
N GLN A 343 -149.75 96.25 -113.65
CA GLN A 343 -149.62 96.72 -115.04
C GLN A 343 -150.48 97.95 -115.38
N LYS A 344 -151.39 98.37 -114.48
CA LYS A 344 -152.37 99.46 -114.73
C LYS A 344 -152.17 100.71 -113.85
N LEU A 345 -151.08 100.78 -113.07
CA LEU A 345 -150.75 101.91 -112.20
C LEU A 345 -149.38 102.48 -112.56
N GLU A 346 -149.01 102.44 -113.83
CA GLU A 346 -149.13 103.64 -114.66
C GLU A 346 -148.10 104.72 -114.29
N LYS A 347 -147.30 105.21 -115.23
CA LYS A 347 -147.78 105.95 -116.44
C LYS A 347 -148.61 107.21 -116.09
N CYS A 348 -148.79 107.53 -114.81
CA CYS A 348 -149.54 108.71 -114.33
C CYS A 348 -148.78 109.58 -113.30
N GLU A 349 -147.69 109.13 -112.67
CA GLU A 349 -147.12 109.83 -111.50
C GLU A 349 -145.87 110.72 -111.71
N PHE A 350 -145.35 110.97 -112.92
CA PHE A 350 -144.25 111.95 -113.08
C PHE A 350 -144.35 112.96 -114.24
N ASP A 351 -145.57 113.40 -114.56
CA ASP A 351 -145.80 114.75 -115.13
C ASP A 351 -146.19 115.78 -114.04
N LEU A 352 -146.13 115.43 -112.74
CA LEU A 352 -146.70 116.24 -111.65
C LEU A 352 -145.72 116.86 -110.62
N GLU A 353 -144.40 116.83 -110.85
CA GLU A 353 -143.44 117.58 -110.02
C GLU A 353 -143.12 119.00 -110.56
N ASN A 354 -143.75 119.45 -111.65
CA ASN A 354 -143.42 120.75 -112.25
C ASN A 354 -144.07 121.96 -111.55
N THR A 355 -144.90 121.78 -110.53
CA THR A 355 -145.43 122.91 -109.77
C THR A 355 -145.72 122.59 -108.28
N ARG A 356 -144.85 122.98 -107.31
CA ARG A 356 -145.14 123.57 -105.94
C ARG A 356 -144.56 125.00 -105.79
N LYS A 357 -144.70 125.96 -106.72
CA LYS A 357 -145.56 126.22 -107.91
C LYS A 357 -147.02 125.66 -108.01
N SER A 358 -147.46 124.66 -107.26
CA SER A 358 -148.79 124.33 -106.68
C SER A 358 -148.73 123.29 -105.49
N SER A 359 -149.45 123.59 -104.39
CA SER A 359 -150.11 122.65 -103.45
C SER A 359 -149.44 122.02 -102.22
N GLU A 360 -149.91 122.48 -101.03
CA GLU A 360 -150.39 121.84 -99.76
C GLU A 360 -150.08 120.37 -99.41
N LEU A 361 -150.14 119.83 -98.18
CA LEU A 361 -150.29 120.21 -96.77
C LEU A 361 -150.04 118.90 -95.98
N SER A 362 -149.86 119.04 -94.68
CA SER A 362 -150.18 118.06 -93.64
C SER A 362 -151.41 117.18 -93.90
N LEU A 363 -151.44 115.99 -93.29
CA LEU A 363 -152.44 115.55 -92.29
C LEU A 363 -152.64 114.02 -92.35
N VAL A 364 -152.40 113.40 -91.18
CA VAL A 364 -153.28 112.47 -90.43
C VAL A 364 -154.74 112.31 -90.98
N PRO A 365 -155.60 111.50 -90.35
CA PRO A 365 -155.67 110.06 -90.04
C PRO A 365 -156.94 109.46 -90.69
N LEU A 366 -157.27 108.21 -90.38
CA LEU A 366 -158.49 107.79 -89.66
C LEU A 366 -158.77 106.33 -90.02
N THR A 367 -158.53 105.39 -89.10
CA THR A 367 -159.57 104.84 -88.22
C THR A 367 -160.81 104.41 -88.99
N SER A 368 -161.15 103.11 -88.92
CA SER A 368 -162.32 102.63 -88.16
C SER A 368 -162.93 101.34 -88.77
N ILE A 369 -162.95 100.29 -87.93
CA ILE A 369 -164.10 99.40 -87.64
C ILE A 369 -164.61 98.43 -88.71
N ALA A 370 -164.54 97.13 -88.35
CA ALA A 370 -165.63 96.16 -88.27
C ALA A 370 -165.11 94.97 -87.42
N ALA A 371 -165.64 94.53 -86.27
CA ALA A 371 -167.00 94.23 -85.79
C ALA A 371 -167.66 93.02 -86.47
N GLY A 372 -167.78 91.88 -85.76
CA GLY A 372 -168.65 90.75 -86.15
C GLY A 372 -168.31 89.36 -85.55
N SER A 373 -169.01 88.99 -84.48
CA SER A 373 -169.41 87.64 -83.98
C SER A 373 -168.42 86.46 -83.92
N SER A 374 -168.24 85.88 -82.72
CA SER A 374 -168.53 84.44 -82.50
C SER A 374 -168.66 84.12 -81.02
N ASP A 375 -169.74 83.40 -80.68
CA ASP A 375 -170.15 82.89 -79.37
C ASP A 375 -169.19 81.85 -78.76
N VAL A 376 -169.54 81.39 -77.53
CA VAL A 376 -169.19 80.13 -76.81
C VAL A 376 -168.45 80.48 -75.48
N VAL A 377 -169.06 80.60 -74.27
CA VAL A 377 -170.05 79.78 -73.51
C VAL A 377 -169.51 78.36 -73.32
N ASP A 378 -169.26 77.77 -72.14
CA ASP A 378 -169.79 77.96 -70.79
C ASP A 378 -168.94 77.17 -69.78
N THR A 379 -169.22 77.40 -68.49
CA THR A 379 -169.18 76.50 -67.31
C THR A 379 -168.37 75.19 -67.35
N THR A 380 -167.68 74.75 -66.30
CA THR A 380 -168.14 74.44 -64.93
C THR A 380 -166.87 73.92 -64.18
N VAL A 381 -166.52 74.31 -62.93
CA VAL A 381 -167.09 73.82 -61.65
C VAL A 381 -166.78 72.32 -61.44
N GLN A 382 -166.33 71.75 -60.32
CA GLN A 382 -166.26 72.09 -58.89
C GLN A 382 -165.43 71.00 -58.18
N GLY A 383 -164.80 71.34 -57.04
CA GLY A 383 -164.63 70.48 -55.85
C GLY A 383 -164.00 69.08 -56.01
N LEU A 384 -163.78 68.27 -54.98
CA LEU A 384 -163.72 68.39 -53.52
C LEU A 384 -163.25 66.97 -53.05
N TYR A 385 -162.46 66.94 -51.98
CA TYR A 385 -162.34 65.88 -50.95
C TYR A 385 -161.76 64.48 -51.24
N ASP A 386 -160.82 64.13 -50.34
CA ASP A 386 -160.55 62.89 -49.58
C ASP A 386 -160.91 61.49 -50.12
N LEU A 387 -159.97 60.56 -49.82
CA LEU A 387 -159.99 59.09 -49.93
C LEU A 387 -159.85 58.47 -51.33
#